data_AF-A0A5E3WSX3-F1
#
_entry.id   AF-A0A5E3WSX3-F1
#
_cell.length_a   1.000
_cell.length_b   1.000
_cell.length_c   1.000
_cell.angle_alpha   90.00
_cell.angle_beta   90.00
_cell.angle_gamma   90.00
#
_symmetry.space_group_name_H-M   'P 1'
#
loop_
_entity.id
_entity.type
_entity.pdbx_description
1 polymer ?
#
loop_
_entity_poly.entity_id
_entity_poly.type
_entity_poly.pdbx_seq_one_letter_code
_entity_poly.pdbx_strand_id
1 'polypeptide(L)'
;MATNPSASGSTATAGNHSGGFDLQTLSRSPLPAFGLSALFIASAFAPPKFKAKTFTPPFVFRLGFGAIFAGGGYMLAAGDAHNGSGVMTAWSLSYFVIEQFSLGLQASLRRPRSPIALALSTATGASAALYGSEYFSLNEEEPDY
;
A
#
# COMPACT_ATOMS: atom_id res chain seq x y z
N MET A 1 -29.20 14.72 -50.72
CA MET A 1 -28.24 13.63 -51.03
C MET A 1 -26.91 14.27 -51.41
N ALA A 2 -25.94 14.29 -50.48
CA ALA A 2 -24.51 14.50 -50.73
C ALA A 2 -23.76 14.15 -49.44
N THR A 3 -22.64 13.44 -49.60
CA THR A 3 -22.01 12.51 -48.66
C THR A 3 -20.95 13.13 -47.76
N ASN A 4 -20.88 12.66 -46.51
CA ASN A 4 -19.72 12.82 -45.63
C ASN A 4 -18.47 12.13 -46.21
N PRO A 5 -17.28 12.71 -46.03
CA PRO A 5 -16.05 11.95 -45.88
C PRO A 5 -15.53 12.03 -44.45
N SER A 6 -15.51 10.86 -43.81
CA SER A 6 -14.79 10.54 -42.59
C SER A 6 -13.28 10.73 -42.76
N ALA A 7 -12.68 11.59 -41.95
CA ALA A 7 -11.23 11.66 -41.76
C ALA A 7 -10.91 11.17 -40.34
N SER A 8 -10.57 9.89 -40.26
CA SER A 8 -9.93 9.24 -39.13
C SER A 8 -8.53 9.84 -38.92
N GLY A 9 -8.43 10.86 -38.09
CA GLY A 9 -7.16 11.32 -37.54
C GLY A 9 -6.90 10.63 -36.21
N SER A 10 -6.39 9.40 -36.23
CA SER A 10 -5.74 8.80 -35.07
C SER A 10 -4.45 9.58 -34.80
N THR A 11 -4.53 10.66 -34.04
CA THR A 11 -3.36 11.26 -33.42
C THR A 11 -2.89 10.29 -32.35
N ALA A 12 -1.97 9.42 -32.76
CA ALA A 12 -1.21 8.56 -31.88
C ALA A 12 -0.61 9.43 -30.75
N THR A 13 -1.12 9.25 -29.54
CA THR A 13 -0.60 9.86 -28.33
C THR A 13 0.88 9.51 -28.26
N ALA A 14 1.72 10.54 -28.39
CA ALA A 14 3.16 10.42 -28.30
C ALA A 14 3.52 9.73 -26.98
N GLY A 15 3.96 8.47 -27.08
CA GLY A 15 4.48 7.70 -25.96
C GLY A 15 5.75 8.35 -25.45
N ASN A 16 5.59 9.24 -24.48
CA ASN A 16 6.69 9.80 -23.71
C ASN A 16 7.07 8.75 -22.66
N HIS A 17 7.78 7.70 -23.06
CA HIS A 17 8.40 6.78 -22.11
C HIS A 17 9.60 7.48 -21.47
N SER A 18 9.32 8.36 -20.50
CA SER A 18 10.32 8.82 -19.55
C SER A 18 10.85 7.60 -18.80
N GLY A 19 12.16 7.35 -18.93
CA GLY A 19 12.90 6.31 -18.17
C GLY A 19 13.00 6.59 -16.66
N GLY A 20 11.97 7.21 -16.09
CA GLY A 20 11.75 7.39 -14.66
C GLY A 20 10.80 6.32 -14.14
N PHE A 21 10.92 6.00 -12.86
CA PHE A 21 10.00 5.11 -12.15
C PHE A 21 8.54 5.50 -12.45
N ASP A 22 7.80 4.63 -13.12
CA ASP A 22 6.37 4.84 -13.37
C ASP A 22 5.58 4.48 -12.12
N LEU A 23 5.38 5.50 -11.28
CA LEU A 23 4.64 5.39 -10.02
C LEU A 23 3.19 4.97 -10.24
N GLN A 24 2.59 5.31 -11.40
CA GLN A 24 1.21 4.98 -11.72
C GLN A 24 1.06 3.50 -12.07
N THR A 25 2.03 2.93 -12.80
CA THR A 25 2.06 1.48 -13.02
C THR A 25 2.29 0.70 -11.72
N LEU A 26 3.11 1.23 -10.80
CA LEU A 26 3.37 0.62 -9.49
C LEU A 26 2.19 0.72 -8.53
N SER A 27 1.46 1.84 -8.52
CA SER A 27 0.31 2.06 -7.64
C SER A 27 -0.89 1.18 -8.00
N ARG A 28 -1.00 0.79 -9.26
CA ARG A 28 -2.00 -0.18 -9.75
C ARG A 28 -1.54 -1.63 -9.63
N SER A 29 -0.27 -1.86 -9.29
CA SER A 29 0.29 -3.20 -9.19
C SER A 29 -0.13 -3.88 -7.87
N PRO A 30 -0.47 -5.17 -7.89
CA PRO A 30 -0.69 -5.95 -6.67
C PRO A 30 0.63 -6.37 -5.99
N LEU A 31 1.78 -6.24 -6.68
CA LEU A 31 3.07 -6.75 -6.18
C LEU A 31 3.51 -6.07 -4.87
N PRO A 32 3.46 -4.73 -4.72
CA PRO A 32 3.81 -4.09 -3.45
C PRO A 32 2.89 -4.52 -2.30
N ALA A 33 1.59 -4.71 -2.57
CA ALA A 33 0.62 -5.19 -1.57
C ALA A 33 0.93 -6.61 -1.08
N PHE A 34 1.21 -7.54 -1.99
CA PHE A 34 1.63 -8.90 -1.60
C PHE A 34 3.00 -8.92 -0.93
N GLY A 35 3.93 -8.07 -1.36
CA GLY A 35 5.22 -7.91 -0.70
C GLY A 35 5.07 -7.44 0.74
N LEU A 36 4.21 -6.43 0.98
CA LEU A 36 3.90 -5.93 2.32
C LEU A 36 3.24 -7.02 3.17
N SER A 37 2.27 -7.75 2.60
CA SER A 37 1.62 -8.88 3.27
C SER A 37 2.64 -9.94 3.71
N ALA A 38 3.48 -10.39 2.79
CA ALA A 38 4.52 -11.37 3.06
C ALA A 38 5.49 -10.88 4.14
N LEU A 39 5.88 -9.61 4.11
CA LEU A 39 6.73 -9.00 5.12
C LEU A 39 6.08 -9.05 6.52
N PHE A 40 4.79 -8.72 6.62
CA PHE A 40 4.03 -8.80 7.86
C PHE A 40 3.95 -10.24 8.40
N ILE A 41 3.61 -11.20 7.55
CA ILE A 41 3.52 -12.62 7.91
C ILE A 41 4.90 -13.16 8.32
N ALA A 42 5.94 -12.92 7.52
CA ALA A 42 7.30 -13.35 7.82
C ALA A 42 7.79 -12.75 9.15
N SER A 43 7.47 -11.50 9.42
CA SER A 43 7.82 -10.85 10.68
C SER A 43 7.17 -11.51 11.90
N ALA A 44 5.98 -12.12 11.74
CA ALA A 44 5.28 -12.82 12.83
C ALA A 44 6.13 -14.01 13.34
N PHE A 45 6.77 -14.74 12.42
CA PHE A 45 7.62 -15.89 12.70
C PHE A 45 9.09 -15.57 12.95
N ALA A 46 9.47 -14.28 12.98
CA ALA A 46 10.86 -13.89 13.22
C ALA A 46 11.39 -14.46 14.56
N PRO A 47 12.66 -14.90 14.63
CA PRO A 47 13.26 -15.48 15.83
C PRO A 47 13.18 -14.57 17.07
N PRO A 48 13.00 -15.12 18.28
CA PRO A 48 12.90 -14.34 19.53
C PRO A 48 14.09 -13.41 19.79
N LYS A 49 15.28 -13.78 19.32
CA LYS A 49 16.51 -12.96 19.41
C LYS A 49 16.38 -11.56 18.80
N PHE A 50 15.48 -11.38 17.83
CA PHE A 50 15.19 -10.09 17.21
C PHE A 50 14.07 -9.30 17.90
N LYS A 51 13.41 -9.89 18.92
CA LYS A 51 12.24 -9.36 19.64
C LYS A 51 12.52 -9.09 21.13
N ALA A 52 13.55 -9.72 21.70
CA ALA A 52 13.74 -9.83 23.16
C ALA A 52 14.02 -8.50 23.91
N LYS A 53 14.42 -7.42 23.22
CA LYS A 53 14.78 -6.13 23.85
C LYS A 53 14.09 -4.92 23.25
N THR A 54 13.15 -5.14 22.34
CA THR A 54 12.67 -4.11 21.44
C THR A 54 11.17 -4.24 21.25
N PHE A 55 10.49 -3.11 21.01
CA PHE A 55 9.07 -3.16 20.68
C PHE A 55 8.90 -3.78 19.28
N THR A 56 8.02 -4.78 19.19
CA THR A 56 7.56 -5.38 17.94
C THR A 56 6.05 -5.56 18.05
N PRO A 57 5.24 -5.22 17.03
CA PRO A 57 3.78 -5.40 17.08
C PRO A 57 3.40 -6.82 17.52
N PRO A 58 2.33 -7.06 18.28
CA PRO A 58 1.96 -8.42 18.71
C PRO A 58 1.75 -9.39 17.54
N PHE A 59 1.90 -10.69 17.77
CA PHE A 59 1.84 -11.73 16.73
C PHE A 59 0.53 -11.69 15.93
N VAL A 60 -0.61 -11.58 16.62
CA VAL A 60 -1.94 -11.54 16.00
C VAL A 60 -2.11 -10.32 15.09
N PHE A 61 -1.61 -9.14 15.50
CA PHE A 61 -1.64 -7.96 14.63
C PHE A 61 -0.80 -8.16 13.37
N ARG A 62 0.36 -8.81 13.47
CA ARG A 62 1.20 -9.07 12.30
C ARG A 62 0.51 -9.98 11.29
N LEU A 63 -0.15 -11.04 11.75
CA LEU A 63 -0.93 -11.90 10.87
C LEU A 63 -2.18 -11.19 10.33
N GLY A 64 -2.89 -10.42 11.16
CA GLY A 64 -4.09 -9.69 10.76
C GLY A 64 -3.79 -8.67 9.66
N PHE A 65 -2.79 -7.81 9.86
CA PHE A 65 -2.34 -6.87 8.83
C PHE A 65 -1.82 -7.59 7.59
N GLY A 66 -1.07 -8.68 7.75
CA GLY A 66 -0.66 -9.52 6.63
C GLY A 66 -1.84 -10.01 5.78
N ALA A 67 -2.88 -10.54 6.42
CA ALA A 67 -4.08 -11.01 5.72
C ALA A 67 -4.85 -9.87 5.04
N ILE A 68 -4.97 -8.71 5.70
CA ILE A 68 -5.62 -7.52 5.13
C ILE A 68 -4.89 -7.03 3.88
N PHE A 69 -3.56 -6.94 3.92
CA PHE A 69 -2.77 -6.53 2.75
C PHE A 69 -2.79 -7.57 1.63
N ALA A 70 -2.91 -8.86 1.94
CA ALA A 70 -3.16 -9.88 0.93
C ALA A 70 -4.55 -9.70 0.27
N GLY A 71 -5.56 -9.35 1.07
CA GLY A 71 -6.90 -9.01 0.56
C GLY A 71 -6.90 -7.79 -0.37
N GLY A 72 -6.22 -6.71 0.02
CA GLY A 72 -6.04 -5.53 -0.83
C GLY A 72 -5.27 -5.85 -2.12
N GLY A 73 -4.21 -6.66 -2.02
CA GLY A 73 -3.46 -7.17 -3.18
C GLY A 73 -4.32 -8.03 -4.11
N TYR A 74 -5.22 -8.85 -3.56
CA TYR A 74 -6.17 -9.64 -4.35
C TYR A 74 -7.16 -8.75 -5.11
N MET A 75 -7.70 -7.71 -4.48
CA MET A 75 -8.59 -6.74 -5.15
C MET A 75 -7.89 -6.06 -6.33
N LEU A 76 -6.64 -5.60 -6.12
CA LEU A 76 -5.80 -5.04 -7.18
C LEU A 76 -5.56 -6.05 -8.32
N ALA A 77 -5.24 -7.32 -7.98
CA ALA A 77 -5.03 -8.37 -8.97
C ALA A 77 -6.30 -8.76 -9.74
N ALA A 78 -7.47 -8.59 -9.13
CA ALA A 78 -8.78 -8.80 -9.75
C ALA A 78 -9.22 -7.62 -10.66
N GLY A 79 -8.42 -6.55 -10.73
CA GLY A 79 -8.72 -5.34 -11.50
C GLY A 79 -9.54 -4.29 -10.75
N ASP A 80 -9.83 -4.51 -9.47
CA ASP A 80 -10.55 -3.56 -8.62
C ASP A 80 -9.56 -2.60 -7.94
N ALA A 81 -9.03 -1.67 -8.74
CA ALA A 81 -8.02 -0.72 -8.30
C ALA A 81 -8.53 0.27 -7.26
N HIS A 82 -9.80 0.69 -7.35
CA HIS A 82 -10.40 1.65 -6.42
C HIS A 82 -10.51 1.06 -5.00
N ASN A 83 -11.16 -0.11 -4.85
CA ASN A 83 -11.29 -0.73 -3.54
C ASN A 83 -9.94 -1.23 -3.01
N GLY A 84 -9.11 -1.81 -3.88
CA GLY A 84 -7.79 -2.31 -3.49
C GLY A 84 -6.86 -1.21 -2.97
N SER A 85 -6.76 -0.08 -3.69
CA SER A 85 -5.95 1.07 -3.24
C SER A 85 -6.52 1.71 -1.97
N GLY A 86 -7.84 1.78 -1.82
CA GLY A 86 -8.52 2.28 -0.62
C GLY A 86 -8.21 1.42 0.62
N VAL A 87 -8.33 0.10 0.49
CA VAL A 87 -7.97 -0.86 1.56
C VAL A 87 -6.49 -0.71 1.94
N MET A 88 -5.59 -0.71 0.95
CA MET A 88 -4.16 -0.57 1.20
C MET A 88 -3.84 0.74 1.93
N THR A 89 -4.45 1.84 1.52
CA THR A 89 -4.25 3.17 2.13
C THR A 89 -4.80 3.23 3.55
N ALA A 90 -6.09 2.89 3.74
CA ALA A 90 -6.77 2.99 5.03
C ALA A 90 -6.12 2.11 6.10
N TRP A 91 -5.75 0.88 5.75
CA TRP A 91 -5.13 -0.04 6.70
C TRP A 91 -3.66 0.29 6.95
N SER A 92 -2.93 0.85 5.98
CA SER A 92 -1.58 1.37 6.24
C SER A 92 -1.60 2.54 7.24
N LEU A 93 -2.58 3.44 7.13
CA LEU A 93 -2.77 4.53 8.10
C LEU A 93 -3.20 3.99 9.48
N SER A 94 -4.10 3.01 9.49
CA SER A 94 -4.54 2.35 10.72
C SER A 94 -3.39 1.66 11.45
N TYR A 95 -2.45 1.05 10.73
CA TYR A 95 -1.23 0.51 11.30
C TYR A 95 -0.45 1.58 12.06
N PHE A 96 -0.26 2.78 11.49
CA PHE A 96 0.43 3.87 12.19
C PHE A 96 -0.31 4.37 13.42
N VAL A 97 -1.65 4.47 13.37
CA VAL A 97 -2.44 4.88 14.53
C VAL A 97 -2.33 3.84 15.65
N ILE A 98 -2.47 2.56 15.34
CA ILE A 98 -2.33 1.46 16.29
C ILE A 98 -0.90 1.36 16.80
N GLU A 99 0.09 1.56 15.93
CA GLU A 99 1.51 1.56 16.30
C GLU A 99 1.83 2.74 17.22
N GLN A 100 1.36 3.95 16.92
CA GLN A 100 1.50 5.13 17.77
C GLN A 100 0.78 4.96 19.10
N PHE A 101 -0.43 4.41 19.11
CA PHE A 101 -1.15 4.15 20.36
C PHE A 101 -0.45 3.08 21.20
N SER A 102 -0.02 1.98 20.59
CA SER A 102 0.72 0.91 21.27
C SER A 102 2.06 1.38 21.79
N LEU A 103 2.78 2.20 21.02
CA LEU A 103 4.03 2.81 21.43
C LEU A 103 3.81 3.88 22.48
N GLY A 104 2.78 4.71 22.38
CA GLY A 104 2.41 5.75 23.34
C GLY A 104 1.99 5.16 24.70
N LEU A 105 1.27 4.04 24.68
CA LEU A 105 0.95 3.27 25.88
C LEU A 105 2.21 2.60 26.49
N GLN A 106 3.19 2.27 25.66
CA GLN A 106 4.52 1.79 26.07
C GLN A 106 5.53 2.95 26.27
N ALA A 107 5.13 4.20 25.99
CA ALA A 107 5.96 5.41 26.05
C ALA A 107 6.06 5.96 27.46
N SER A 108 5.84 5.11 28.46
CA SER A 108 6.65 5.13 29.68
C SER A 108 8.12 4.71 29.35
N LEU A 109 8.72 5.43 28.40
CA LEU A 109 10.11 5.87 28.27
C LEU A 109 11.30 4.90 28.31
N ARG A 110 11.23 3.59 27.99
CA ARG A 110 12.46 2.74 28.12
C ARG A 110 12.79 1.70 27.04
N ARG A 111 12.06 1.55 25.94
CA ARG A 111 12.36 0.49 24.94
C ARG A 111 12.75 1.02 23.56
N PRO A 112 13.95 0.68 23.04
CA PRO A 112 14.32 0.99 21.66
C PRO A 112 13.43 0.22 20.66
N ARG A 113 13.18 0.81 19.48
CA ARG A 113 12.40 0.16 18.41
C ARG A 113 13.17 -1.01 17.80
N SER A 114 12.48 -2.10 17.46
CA SER A 114 13.12 -3.22 16.77
C SER A 114 13.42 -2.85 15.31
N PRO A 115 14.51 -3.38 14.71
CA PRO A 115 14.73 -3.26 13.27
C PRO A 115 13.55 -3.78 12.45
N ILE A 116 12.86 -4.81 12.96
CA ILE A 116 11.63 -5.35 12.36
C ILE A 116 10.52 -4.31 12.36
N ALA A 117 10.28 -3.64 13.50
CA ALA A 117 9.27 -2.59 13.57
C ALA A 117 9.60 -1.45 12.60
N LEU A 118 10.87 -1.02 12.53
CA LEU A 118 11.29 0.00 11.56
C LEU A 118 11.03 -0.43 10.12
N ALA A 119 11.41 -1.66 9.74
CA ALA A 119 11.17 -2.19 8.40
C ALA A 119 9.68 -2.23 8.06
N LEU A 120 8.84 -2.69 8.99
CA LEU A 120 7.38 -2.72 8.81
C LEU A 120 6.81 -1.31 8.67
N SER A 121 7.20 -0.36 9.52
CA SER A 121 6.74 1.03 9.44
C SER A 121 7.18 1.71 8.14
N THR A 122 8.42 1.50 7.71
CA THR A 122 8.93 2.05 6.44
C THR A 122 8.18 1.47 5.25
N ALA A 123 8.00 0.14 5.19
CA ALA A 123 7.28 -0.51 4.09
C ALA A 123 5.79 -0.13 4.07
N THR A 124 5.17 0.01 5.23
CA THR A 124 3.77 0.44 5.36
C THR A 124 3.62 1.91 4.95
N GLY A 125 4.57 2.77 5.33
CA GLY A 125 4.59 4.18 4.90
C GLY A 125 4.76 4.33 3.39
N ALA A 126 5.65 3.55 2.79
CA ALA A 126 5.81 3.51 1.34
C ALA A 126 4.52 3.04 0.64
N SER A 127 3.83 2.05 1.21
CA SER A 127 2.57 1.54 0.64
C SER A 127 1.43 2.54 0.81
N ALA A 128 1.34 3.24 1.94
CA ALA A 128 0.37 4.32 2.15
C ALA A 128 0.55 5.45 1.12
N ALA A 129 1.80 5.85 0.87
CA ALA A 129 2.10 6.87 -0.13
C ALA A 129 1.75 6.40 -1.55
N LEU A 130 2.14 5.17 -1.89
CA LEU A 130 1.96 4.61 -3.23
C LEU A 130 0.49 4.35 -3.59
N TYR A 131 -0.26 3.70 -2.70
CA TYR A 131 -1.67 3.40 -2.95
C TYR A 131 -2.57 4.61 -2.66
N GLY A 132 -2.15 5.50 -1.75
CA GLY A 132 -2.87 6.74 -1.45
C GLY A 132 -2.91 7.67 -2.65
N SER A 133 -1.79 7.82 -3.38
CA SER A 133 -1.78 8.65 -4.59
C SER A 133 -2.77 8.16 -5.64
N GLU A 134 -2.91 6.84 -5.82
CA GLU A 134 -3.89 6.29 -6.75
C GLU A 134 -5.33 6.49 -6.26
N TYR A 135 -5.58 6.19 -4.99
CA TYR A 135 -6.93 6.30 -4.42
C TYR A 135 -7.47 7.73 -4.53
N PHE A 136 -6.66 8.75 -4.22
CA PHE A 136 -7.10 10.14 -4.33
C PHE A 136 -7.30 10.55 -5.80
N SER A 137 -6.43 10.15 -6.73
CA SER A 137 -6.63 10.45 -8.16
C SER A 137 -7.90 9.82 -8.74
N LEU A 138 -8.22 8.57 -8.37
CA LEU A 138 -9.45 7.92 -8.83
C LEU A 138 -10.72 8.60 -8.31
N ASN A 139 -10.68 9.16 -7.10
CA ASN A 139 -11.82 9.92 -6.54
C ASN A 139 -12.00 11.29 -7.21
N GLU A 140 -10.93 11.89 -7.76
CA GLU A 140 -11.03 13.17 -8.48
C GLU A 140 -11.59 13.00 -9.90
N GLU A 141 -11.43 11.82 -10.50
CA GLU A 141 -11.89 11.50 -11.85
C GLU A 141 -13.37 11.11 -11.93
N GLU A 142 -14.00 10.73 -10.81
CA GLU A 142 -15.42 10.38 -10.73
C GLU A 142 -16.24 11.66 -10.45
N PRO A 143 -16.99 12.23 -11.42
CA PRO A 143 -17.82 13.40 -11.17
C PRO A 143 -19.01 12.99 -10.31
N ASP A 144 -19.21 13.66 -9.18
CA ASP A 144 -20.41 13.55 -8.35
C ASP A 144 -21.68 13.73 -9.22
N TYR A 145 -22.47 12.67 -9.37
CA TYR A 145 -23.80 12.69 -10.00
C TYR A 145 -24.90 12.95 -8.97
#